data_AF-A0A2X0N911-F1
#
_entry.id   AF-A0A2X0N911-F1
#
_cell.length_a   1.000
_cell.length_b   1.000
_cell.length_c   1.000
_cell.angle_alpha   90.00
_cell.angle_beta   90.00
_cell.angle_gamma   90.00
#
_symmetry.space_group_name_H-M   'P 1'
#
loop_
_entity.id
_entity.type
_entity.pdbx_description
1 polymer ?
#
loop_
_entity_poly.entity_id
_entity_poly.type
_entity_poly.pdbx_seq_one_letter_code
_entity_poly.pdbx_strand_id
1 'polypeptide(L)'
;MMLEGNKRELKYFENLTLPSAAEDEHHFDVHEGDGAAHLPSLQQIKKKLTTKEGWMGDYDFGFLCMPTLPFAVGRGRKRRARAVPFYALDQEMPILLALICGFQHALAMLAGLVTPPIIFANQLGFNPAQQNQAVAVSLIASGFLSAIQMSRFAIPFTKRKYWLGTGLITVVGTSFATLSTASAIFNTLYADGTSPSTVASGVTVRGYCPQAYGYLLGTSCLTSLLEMGMAFVPPKVLKRIFPPVVTGTVILLIGASLIGSVHVLLLSWRNDSGFLNWGGGSGNCHTRPETGFFALCPDISAPRAYQWGDPRFLGLGLLSFLTIIFLEFFGSPAMRSGSIILGLVVGCIVAGPLGYIDGSSITQAPVATFLWRETFPLKVHGPSILPLMAVYISLAMEATGDITASSEASRQPVTGPLFDSRVQGGILADGFNGLLSGLMMNAPVSIFAQNNGVISITRCANRTAGYFCAATLIVIGILAKISGIFLAIPAPVLGGVTTFLFASVAVSGFRVLSYMSFTRRDRMILASALSLGLGNLLVPDWSSYIFTSTTTKASLKGFENSLIIVGCPFTQTLSTSTLLTWCFLPLADLVDSFLDRWYHCIHPQRAPPC
;
A
#
# COMPACT_ATOMS: atom_id res chain seq x y z
N MET A 1 -26.28 -39.93 9.72
CA MET A 1 -26.99 -38.69 10.09
C MET A 1 -26.18 -37.39 9.94
N MET A 2 -24.84 -37.41 9.83
CA MET A 2 -24.03 -36.20 9.56
C MET A 2 -23.65 -35.97 8.07
N LEU A 3 -24.31 -36.64 7.12
CA LEU A 3 -24.01 -36.50 5.69
C LEU A 3 -25.18 -35.94 4.85
N GLU A 4 -26.36 -35.72 5.44
CA GLU A 4 -27.53 -35.17 4.74
C GLU A 4 -27.80 -33.68 5.05
N GLY A 5 -27.19 -33.12 6.09
CA GLY A 5 -27.30 -31.70 6.43
C GLY A 5 -26.58 -30.76 5.46
N ASN A 6 -25.58 -31.27 4.73
CA ASN A 6 -24.69 -30.44 3.91
C ASN A 6 -25.29 -30.00 2.56
N LYS A 7 -26.36 -30.67 2.09
CA LYS A 7 -26.97 -30.37 0.78
C LYS A 7 -27.94 -29.17 0.81
N ARG A 8 -28.42 -28.74 1.99
CA ARG A 8 -29.30 -27.56 2.10
C ARG A 8 -28.52 -26.26 2.32
N GLU A 9 -27.36 -26.30 2.98
CA GLU A 9 -26.50 -25.11 3.13
C GLU A 9 -25.71 -24.79 1.85
N LEU A 10 -25.31 -25.80 1.07
CA LEU A 10 -24.69 -25.59 -0.25
C LEU A 10 -25.60 -24.81 -1.22
N LYS A 11 -26.92 -25.03 -1.18
CA LYS A 11 -27.89 -24.29 -2.02
C LYS A 11 -28.10 -22.82 -1.60
N TYR A 12 -27.79 -22.47 -0.35
CA TYR A 12 -27.83 -21.07 0.09
C TYR A 12 -26.55 -20.31 -0.31
N PHE A 13 -25.40 -20.98 -0.34
CA PHE A 13 -24.14 -20.41 -0.83
C PHE A 13 -24.07 -20.32 -2.36
N GLU A 14 -24.73 -21.22 -3.10
CA GLU A 14 -24.84 -21.18 -4.57
C GLU A 14 -25.57 -19.93 -5.10
N ASN A 15 -26.43 -19.30 -4.28
CA ASN A 15 -27.11 -18.05 -4.63
C ASN A 15 -26.32 -16.78 -4.31
N LEU A 16 -25.16 -16.91 -3.63
CA LEU A 16 -24.24 -15.82 -3.30
C LEU A 16 -22.92 -15.88 -4.08
N THR A 17 -22.71 -16.93 -4.87
CA THR A 17 -21.65 -16.98 -5.89
C THR A 17 -22.06 -16.13 -7.09
N LEU A 18 -21.22 -15.16 -7.43
CA LEU A 18 -21.24 -14.46 -8.72
C LEU A 18 -21.46 -15.50 -9.85
N PRO A 19 -22.31 -15.22 -10.86
CA PRO A 19 -22.55 -16.15 -11.94
C PRO A 19 -21.21 -16.62 -12.54
N SER A 20 -21.06 -17.93 -12.68
CA SER A 20 -19.85 -18.56 -13.21
C SER A 20 -19.53 -17.97 -14.58
N ALA A 21 -18.23 -17.79 -14.83
CA ALA A 21 -17.67 -17.21 -16.05
C ALA A 21 -17.80 -18.16 -17.27
N ALA A 22 -18.96 -18.77 -17.49
CA ALA A 22 -19.15 -19.82 -18.49
C ALA A 22 -20.17 -19.50 -19.61
N GLU A 23 -20.78 -18.31 -19.65
CA GLU A 23 -21.79 -17.98 -20.69
C GLU A 23 -21.59 -16.63 -21.42
N ASP A 24 -20.38 -16.06 -21.41
CA ASP A 24 -20.07 -14.84 -22.20
C ASP A 24 -18.95 -15.10 -23.23
N GLU A 25 -19.16 -16.04 -24.15
CA GLU A 25 -18.39 -16.10 -25.41
C GLU A 25 -18.91 -15.03 -26.39
N HIS A 26 -18.70 -13.76 -26.05
CA HIS A 26 -18.45 -12.77 -27.10
C HIS A 26 -16.95 -12.80 -27.36
N HIS A 27 -16.58 -13.17 -28.58
CA HIS A 27 -15.23 -13.12 -29.13
C HIS A 27 -14.63 -11.74 -28.84
N PHE A 28 -13.92 -11.62 -27.72
CA PHE A 28 -13.12 -10.45 -27.40
C PHE A 28 -11.87 -10.60 -28.26
N ASP A 29 -11.84 -9.90 -29.38
CA ASP A 29 -10.60 -9.67 -30.09
C ASP A 29 -9.68 -8.91 -29.12
N VAL A 30 -8.83 -9.66 -28.44
CA VAL A 30 -7.63 -9.14 -27.79
C VAL A 30 -6.83 -8.57 -28.94
N HIS A 31 -6.98 -7.28 -29.23
CA HIS A 31 -6.04 -6.60 -30.09
C HIS A 31 -4.65 -6.83 -29.49
N GLU A 32 -3.85 -7.67 -30.14
CA GLU A 32 -2.40 -7.80 -29.95
C GLU A 32 -1.74 -6.48 -30.35
N GLY A 33 -2.06 -5.40 -29.65
CA GLY A 33 -1.26 -4.20 -29.65
C GLY A 33 -0.10 -4.40 -28.68
N ASP A 34 1.07 -3.85 -29.00
CA ASP A 34 2.29 -3.87 -28.18
C ASP A 34 2.12 -3.28 -26.75
N GLY A 35 0.90 -2.90 -26.36
CA GLY A 35 0.53 -2.27 -25.10
C GLY A 35 1.12 -0.87 -24.92
N ALA A 36 1.74 -0.31 -25.98
CA ALA A 36 2.27 1.04 -26.02
C ALA A 36 1.14 2.07 -25.87
N ALA A 37 1.39 3.14 -25.12
CA ALA A 37 0.43 4.24 -24.98
C ALA A 37 0.32 4.98 -26.32
N HIS A 38 -0.77 4.74 -27.06
CA HIS A 38 -1.07 5.52 -28.27
C HIS A 38 -1.64 6.88 -27.86
N LEU A 39 -0.92 7.95 -28.18
CA LEU A 39 -1.41 9.31 -27.97
C LEU A 39 -2.65 9.54 -28.87
N PRO A 40 -3.77 10.03 -28.33
CA PRO A 40 -4.97 10.29 -29.13
C PRO A 40 -4.70 11.39 -30.15
N SER A 41 -5.25 11.24 -31.36
CA SER A 41 -5.12 12.25 -32.41
C SER A 41 -5.85 13.55 -32.02
N LEU A 42 -5.34 14.71 -32.46
CA LEU A 42 -5.96 16.02 -32.21
C LEU A 42 -7.44 16.08 -32.65
N GLN A 43 -7.80 15.32 -33.68
CA GLN A 43 -9.18 15.22 -34.17
C GLN A 43 -10.08 14.43 -33.22
N GLN A 44 -9.59 13.33 -32.61
CA GLN A 44 -10.32 12.58 -31.59
C GLN A 44 -10.54 13.42 -30.32
N ILE A 45 -9.55 14.19 -29.89
CA ILE A 45 -9.67 15.10 -28.73
C ILE A 45 -10.73 16.15 -29.01
N LYS A 46 -10.70 16.78 -30.20
CA LYS A 46 -11.70 17.77 -30.60
C LYS A 46 -13.11 17.18 -30.60
N LYS A 47 -13.30 16.00 -31.19
CA LYS A 47 -14.61 15.31 -31.23
C LYS A 47 -15.13 14.97 -29.83
N LYS A 48 -14.26 14.50 -28.92
CA LYS A 48 -14.65 14.18 -27.54
C LYS A 48 -15.03 15.42 -26.72
N LEU A 49 -14.33 16.53 -26.91
CA LEU A 49 -14.62 17.78 -26.19
C LEU A 49 -15.88 18.49 -26.72
N THR A 50 -16.21 18.35 -28.01
CA THR A 50 -17.33 19.09 -28.63
C THR A 50 -18.66 18.33 -28.66
N THR A 51 -18.69 17.01 -28.43
CA THR A 51 -19.91 16.21 -28.55
C THR A 51 -20.49 15.80 -27.19
N LYS A 52 -21.83 15.85 -27.07
CA LYS A 52 -22.56 15.41 -25.85
C LYS A 52 -22.33 13.92 -25.55
N GLU A 53 -22.20 13.11 -26.58
CA GLU A 53 -21.87 11.68 -26.49
C GLU A 53 -20.45 11.44 -25.95
N GLY A 54 -19.47 12.28 -26.29
CA GLY A 54 -18.10 12.20 -25.75
C GLY A 54 -18.03 12.54 -24.25
N TRP A 55 -18.93 13.38 -23.76
CA TRP A 55 -19.00 13.77 -22.35
C TRP A 55 -19.80 12.77 -21.50
N MET A 56 -21.07 12.51 -21.84
CA MET A 56 -21.97 11.70 -21.00
C MET A 56 -22.02 10.23 -21.41
N GLY A 57 -21.90 9.91 -22.70
CA GLY A 57 -22.08 8.55 -23.23
C GLY A 57 -23.40 7.88 -22.81
N ASP A 58 -23.48 6.56 -23.00
CA ASP A 58 -24.66 5.74 -22.67
C ASP A 58 -24.49 4.95 -21.34
N TYR A 59 -23.64 5.44 -20.42
CA TYR A 59 -23.35 4.72 -19.18
C TYR A 59 -24.46 4.88 -18.14
N ASP A 60 -24.78 3.79 -17.42
CA ASP A 60 -25.78 3.81 -16.35
C ASP A 60 -25.18 4.32 -15.02
N PHE A 61 -25.14 5.64 -14.88
CA PHE A 61 -24.68 6.31 -13.65
C PHE A 61 -25.53 5.94 -12.41
N GLY A 62 -26.77 5.48 -12.61
CA GLY A 62 -27.64 5.02 -11.53
C GLY A 62 -27.08 3.78 -10.83
N PHE A 63 -26.46 2.86 -11.56
CA PHE A 63 -25.82 1.68 -10.99
C PHE A 63 -24.62 2.02 -10.10
N LEU A 64 -23.81 3.00 -10.51
CA LEU A 64 -22.60 3.40 -9.79
C LEU A 64 -22.93 3.99 -8.40
N CYS A 65 -24.04 4.73 -8.32
CA CYS A 65 -24.42 5.51 -7.13
C CYS A 65 -25.55 4.89 -6.29
N MET A 66 -26.34 3.93 -6.80
CA MET A 66 -27.44 3.35 -6.03
C MET A 66 -26.97 2.19 -5.14
N PRO A 67 -27.23 2.23 -3.81
CA PRO A 67 -26.88 1.15 -2.90
C PRO A 67 -27.74 -0.10 -3.12
N THR A 68 -27.20 -1.27 -2.78
CA THR A 68 -27.92 -2.55 -2.83
C THR A 68 -28.54 -2.84 -1.47
N LEU A 69 -29.76 -2.34 -1.23
CA LEU A 69 -30.48 -2.64 0.02
C LEU A 69 -31.10 -4.05 -0.04
N PRO A 70 -30.85 -4.93 0.96
CA PRO A 70 -31.37 -6.30 0.96
C PRO A 70 -32.91 -6.35 0.97
N PHE A 71 -33.56 -5.36 1.57
CA PHE A 71 -35.01 -5.28 1.67
C PHE A 71 -35.72 -4.78 0.39
N ALA A 72 -34.97 -4.21 -0.57
CA ALA A 72 -35.53 -3.70 -1.82
C ALA A 72 -35.80 -4.82 -2.86
N VAL A 73 -35.29 -6.03 -2.62
CA VAL A 73 -35.45 -7.20 -3.50
C VAL A 73 -36.88 -7.78 -3.44
N GLY A 74 -37.70 -7.37 -2.46
CA GLY A 74 -39.06 -7.89 -2.25
C GLY A 74 -40.21 -7.19 -2.98
N ARG A 75 -40.00 -6.05 -3.65
CA ARG A 75 -41.10 -5.32 -4.35
C ARG A 75 -40.90 -5.29 -5.86
N GLY A 76 -41.30 -6.39 -6.53
CA GLY A 76 -41.89 -6.41 -7.88
C GLY A 76 -41.11 -5.88 -9.10
N ARG A 77 -39.99 -5.17 -8.93
CA ARG A 77 -39.14 -4.74 -10.04
C ARG A 77 -38.10 -5.82 -10.28
N LYS A 78 -38.34 -6.69 -11.26
CA LYS A 78 -37.28 -7.45 -11.94
C LYS A 78 -36.26 -6.42 -12.45
N ARG A 79 -35.24 -6.12 -11.66
CA ARG A 79 -34.10 -5.32 -12.11
C ARG A 79 -33.52 -6.13 -13.25
N ARG A 80 -33.68 -5.68 -14.50
CA ARG A 80 -32.92 -6.25 -15.63
C ARG A 80 -31.47 -6.23 -15.17
N ALA A 81 -30.89 -7.40 -14.93
CA ALA A 81 -29.47 -7.54 -14.67
C ALA A 81 -28.76 -7.19 -15.98
N ARG A 82 -28.68 -5.89 -16.29
CA ARG A 82 -27.89 -5.40 -17.41
C ARG A 82 -26.45 -5.64 -16.96
N ALA A 83 -25.78 -6.61 -17.59
CA ALA A 83 -24.40 -6.91 -17.30
C ALA A 83 -23.60 -5.59 -17.43
N VAL A 84 -22.96 -5.19 -16.34
CA VAL A 84 -22.19 -3.94 -16.31
C VAL A 84 -21.03 -4.12 -17.31
N PRO A 85 -20.90 -3.22 -18.30
CA PRO A 85 -19.86 -3.36 -19.31
C PRO A 85 -18.50 -3.24 -18.65
N PHE A 86 -17.62 -4.21 -18.95
CA PHE A 86 -16.23 -4.14 -18.54
C PHE A 86 -15.47 -3.22 -19.48
N TYR A 87 -14.86 -2.16 -18.96
CA TYR A 87 -14.01 -1.27 -19.76
C TYR A 87 -12.58 -1.78 -19.78
N ALA A 88 -12.12 -2.19 -20.96
CA ALA A 88 -10.74 -2.61 -21.19
C ALA A 88 -9.75 -1.43 -21.10
N LEU A 89 -8.46 -1.76 -21.07
CA LEU A 89 -7.35 -0.82 -20.88
C LEU A 89 -7.36 0.39 -21.81
N ASP A 90 -7.54 0.13 -23.11
CA ASP A 90 -7.41 1.13 -24.18
C ASP A 90 -8.75 1.41 -24.89
N GLN A 91 -9.86 0.96 -24.30
CA GLN A 91 -11.19 1.22 -24.84
C GLN A 91 -11.53 2.71 -24.72
N GLU A 92 -12.23 3.28 -25.70
CA GLU A 92 -12.72 4.65 -25.54
C GLU A 92 -13.81 4.72 -24.46
N MET A 93 -13.62 5.61 -23.48
CA MET A 93 -14.61 5.90 -22.45
C MET A 93 -15.05 7.37 -22.48
N PRO A 94 -16.30 7.68 -22.07
CA PRO A 94 -16.77 9.05 -21.90
C PRO A 94 -15.93 9.81 -20.85
N ILE A 95 -15.67 11.09 -21.08
CA ILE A 95 -14.80 11.89 -20.21
C ILE A 95 -15.37 11.99 -18.79
N LEU A 96 -16.69 12.16 -18.64
CA LEU A 96 -17.32 12.26 -17.33
C LEU A 96 -17.15 10.96 -16.52
N LEU A 97 -17.31 9.81 -17.19
CA LEU A 97 -17.09 8.52 -16.56
C LEU A 97 -15.62 8.34 -16.16
N ALA A 98 -14.69 8.73 -17.03
CA ALA A 98 -13.25 8.67 -16.75
C ALA A 98 -12.88 9.54 -15.54
N LEU A 99 -13.47 10.74 -15.44
CA LEU A 99 -13.28 11.66 -14.32
C LEU A 99 -13.85 11.07 -13.03
N ILE A 100 -15.07 10.54 -13.05
CA ILE A 100 -15.71 9.95 -11.86
C ILE A 100 -14.93 8.71 -11.40
N CYS A 101 -14.59 7.80 -12.30
CA CYS A 101 -13.78 6.62 -11.98
C CYS A 101 -12.39 7.03 -11.46
N GLY A 102 -11.72 7.98 -12.11
CA GLY A 102 -10.44 8.51 -11.65
C GLY A 102 -10.51 9.13 -10.25
N PHE A 103 -11.57 9.89 -9.98
CA PHE A 103 -11.83 10.44 -8.65
C PHE A 103 -12.09 9.33 -7.61
N GLN A 104 -12.81 8.27 -7.96
CA GLN A 104 -13.02 7.11 -7.09
C GLN A 104 -11.71 6.39 -6.76
N HIS A 105 -10.86 6.14 -7.77
CA HIS A 105 -9.53 5.60 -7.54
C HIS A 105 -8.74 6.49 -6.58
N ALA A 106 -8.72 7.81 -6.81
CA ALA A 106 -8.01 8.75 -5.95
C ALA A 106 -8.53 8.69 -4.49
N LEU A 107 -9.84 8.68 -4.30
CA LEU A 107 -10.49 8.57 -2.98
C LEU A 107 -10.16 7.24 -2.28
N ALA A 108 -10.12 6.13 -3.00
CA ALA A 108 -9.84 4.80 -2.46
C ALA A 108 -8.43 4.72 -1.83
N MET A 109 -7.46 5.42 -2.43
CA MET A 109 -6.06 5.38 -1.99
C MET A 109 -5.69 6.52 -1.06
N LEU A 110 -6.50 7.58 -1.00
CA LEU A 110 -6.21 8.82 -0.29
C LEU A 110 -5.79 8.58 1.17
N ALA A 111 -6.53 7.74 1.90
CA ALA A 111 -6.18 7.41 3.29
C ALA A 111 -4.80 6.77 3.40
N GLY A 112 -4.45 5.88 2.48
CA GLY A 112 -3.15 5.22 2.49
C GLY A 112 -1.99 6.10 2.03
N LEU A 113 -2.25 7.12 1.21
CA LEU A 113 -1.24 8.12 0.80
C LEU A 113 -0.96 9.15 1.91
N VAL A 114 -2.00 9.54 2.65
CA VAL A 114 -1.91 10.57 3.70
C VAL A 114 -1.34 10.00 5.01
N THR A 115 -1.54 8.71 5.29
CA THR A 115 -1.14 8.11 6.58
C THR A 115 0.38 8.09 6.81
N PRO A 116 1.23 7.60 5.87
CA PRO A 116 2.68 7.57 6.08
C PRO A 116 3.34 8.93 6.36
N PRO A 117 3.08 10.02 5.61
CA PRO A 117 3.70 11.31 5.91
C PRO A 117 3.28 11.86 7.28
N ILE A 118 2.03 11.64 7.73
CA ILE A 118 1.59 12.00 9.09
C ILE A 118 2.40 11.23 10.14
N ILE A 119 2.56 9.91 9.96
CA ILE A 119 3.33 9.07 10.88
C ILE A 119 4.78 9.53 10.97
N PHE A 120 5.45 9.77 9.83
CA PHE A 120 6.83 10.26 9.84
C PHE A 120 6.97 11.60 10.52
N ALA A 121 6.04 12.51 10.24
CA ALA A 121 6.10 13.86 10.78
C ALA A 121 5.87 13.88 12.30
N ASN A 122 5.00 13.00 12.83
CA ASN A 122 4.85 12.79 14.27
C ASN A 122 6.13 12.23 14.92
N GLN A 123 6.80 11.27 14.27
CA GLN A 123 8.04 10.69 14.79
C GLN A 123 9.25 11.63 14.77
N LEU A 124 9.20 12.66 13.93
CA LEU A 124 10.29 13.62 13.71
C LEU A 124 10.06 14.98 14.37
N GLY A 125 8.96 15.13 15.13
CA GLY A 125 8.63 16.38 15.82
C GLY A 125 8.35 17.54 14.86
N PHE A 126 7.77 17.26 13.68
CA PHE A 126 7.41 18.30 12.72
C PHE A 126 6.25 19.14 13.23
N ASN A 127 6.30 20.44 12.96
CA ASN A 127 5.20 21.35 13.29
C ASN A 127 3.99 21.12 12.34
N PRO A 128 2.79 21.64 12.66
CA PRO A 128 1.60 21.45 11.81
C PRO A 128 1.77 21.96 10.37
N ALA A 129 2.57 23.00 10.14
CA ALA A 129 2.84 23.52 8.79
C ALA A 129 3.67 22.53 7.95
N GLN A 130 4.69 21.92 8.56
CA GLN A 130 5.56 20.90 7.96
C GLN A 130 4.80 19.58 7.74
N GLN A 131 3.96 19.18 8.69
CA GLN A 131 3.05 18.05 8.53
C GLN A 131 2.13 18.25 7.31
N ASN A 132 1.55 19.45 7.17
CA ASN A 132 0.69 19.80 6.05
C ASN A 132 1.44 19.72 4.74
N GLN A 133 2.68 20.20 4.73
CA GLN A 133 3.55 20.16 3.58
C GLN A 133 3.93 18.72 3.20
N ALA A 134 4.27 17.87 4.16
CA ALA A 134 4.60 16.46 3.91
C ALA A 134 3.43 15.69 3.30
N VAL A 135 2.21 15.91 3.79
CA VAL A 135 0.99 15.33 3.21
C VAL A 135 0.76 15.82 1.79
N ALA A 136 0.88 17.13 1.55
CA ALA A 136 0.72 17.70 0.21
C ALA A 136 1.76 17.15 -0.78
N VAL A 137 3.03 17.11 -0.39
CA VAL A 137 4.14 16.57 -1.19
C VAL A 137 3.89 15.11 -1.54
N SER A 138 3.45 14.29 -0.58
CA SER A 138 3.12 12.89 -0.83
C SER A 138 2.03 12.74 -1.88
N LEU A 139 0.95 13.53 -1.83
CA LEU A 139 -0.14 13.49 -2.81
C LEU A 139 0.30 13.95 -4.21
N ILE A 140 1.03 15.06 -4.29
CA ILE A 140 1.54 15.59 -5.57
C ILE A 140 2.52 14.58 -6.19
N ALA A 141 3.48 14.09 -5.41
CA ALA A 141 4.47 13.11 -5.88
C ALA A 141 3.79 11.83 -6.33
N SER A 142 2.92 11.25 -5.52
CA SER A 142 2.18 10.02 -5.85
C SER A 142 1.41 10.17 -7.17
N GLY A 143 0.78 11.32 -7.44
CA GLY A 143 0.11 11.56 -8.72
C GLY A 143 1.07 11.55 -9.93
N PHE A 144 2.20 12.25 -9.86
CA PHE A 144 3.20 12.23 -10.94
C PHE A 144 3.81 10.85 -11.16
N LEU A 145 4.20 10.17 -10.08
CA LEU A 145 4.83 8.85 -10.12
C LEU A 145 3.86 7.79 -10.64
N SER A 146 2.57 7.90 -10.29
CA SER A 146 1.52 7.05 -10.84
C SER A 146 1.37 7.21 -12.35
N ALA A 147 1.45 8.44 -12.87
CA ALA A 147 1.40 8.67 -14.32
C ALA A 147 2.59 8.01 -15.04
N ILE A 148 3.78 8.01 -14.44
CA ILE A 148 4.97 7.32 -14.95
C ILE A 148 4.77 5.80 -14.89
N GLN A 149 4.26 5.26 -13.79
CA GLN A 149 4.04 3.81 -13.62
C GLN A 149 3.01 3.24 -14.61
N MET A 150 1.94 4.00 -14.86
CA MET A 150 0.88 3.61 -15.81
C MET A 150 1.31 3.79 -17.27
N SER A 151 2.24 4.71 -17.54
CA SER A 151 2.83 4.84 -18.86
C SER A 151 3.66 3.61 -19.20
N ARG A 152 3.76 3.28 -20.49
CA ARG A 152 4.62 2.18 -20.97
C ARG A 152 5.59 2.75 -22.00
N PHE A 153 6.59 3.48 -21.53
CA PHE A 153 7.58 4.11 -22.41
C PHE A 153 8.68 3.11 -22.77
N ALA A 154 8.93 2.89 -24.06
CA ALA A 154 10.08 2.11 -24.50
C ALA A 154 11.36 2.88 -24.21
N ILE A 155 12.35 2.25 -23.58
CA ILE A 155 13.63 2.89 -23.32
C ILE A 155 14.33 3.13 -24.68
N PRO A 156 14.63 4.40 -25.05
CA PRO A 156 15.04 4.75 -26.41
C PRO A 156 16.34 4.07 -26.85
N PHE A 157 17.23 3.77 -25.91
CA PHE A 157 18.54 3.16 -26.19
C PHE A 157 18.51 1.62 -26.29
N THR A 158 17.39 0.96 -25.97
CA THR A 158 17.33 -0.52 -25.87
C THR A 158 16.55 -1.20 -27.01
N LYS A 159 16.32 -0.51 -28.14
CA LYS A 159 15.57 -1.06 -29.29
C LYS A 159 14.24 -1.76 -28.89
N ARG A 160 13.47 -1.16 -27.96
CA ARG A 160 12.19 -1.68 -27.41
C ARG A 160 12.25 -3.01 -26.64
N LYS A 161 13.43 -3.45 -26.20
CA LYS A 161 13.56 -4.66 -25.38
C LYS A 161 13.12 -4.45 -23.92
N TYR A 162 13.27 -3.24 -23.38
CA TYR A 162 12.84 -2.87 -22.03
C TYR A 162 11.88 -1.70 -22.05
N TRP A 163 10.94 -1.72 -21.11
CA TRP A 163 9.88 -0.74 -20.95
C TRP A 163 9.98 -0.12 -19.57
N LEU A 164 9.64 1.16 -19.45
CA LEU A 164 9.42 1.82 -18.17
C LEU A 164 7.91 1.89 -17.94
N GLY A 165 7.46 1.24 -16.88
CA GLY A 165 6.07 1.16 -16.43
C GLY A 165 5.31 -0.06 -16.94
N THR A 166 4.11 -0.23 -16.42
CA THR A 166 3.33 -1.48 -16.54
C THR A 166 2.36 -1.46 -17.71
N GLY A 167 1.92 -0.27 -18.13
CA GLY A 167 0.80 -0.14 -19.07
C GLY A 167 -0.55 -0.64 -18.50
N LEU A 168 -0.67 -0.75 -17.18
CA LEU A 168 -1.91 -1.07 -16.45
C LEU A 168 -2.24 0.08 -15.50
N ILE A 169 -3.47 0.14 -14.98
CA ILE A 169 -3.78 1.07 -13.88
C ILE A 169 -3.02 0.59 -12.64
N THR A 170 -1.88 1.21 -12.38
CA THR A 170 -0.99 0.93 -11.26
C THR A 170 -0.66 2.26 -10.62
N VAL A 171 -1.37 2.55 -9.54
CA VAL A 171 -1.19 3.79 -8.81
C VAL A 171 -0.08 3.57 -7.80
N VAL A 172 0.76 4.58 -7.64
CA VAL A 172 1.94 4.58 -6.80
C VAL A 172 1.71 5.47 -5.59
N GLY A 173 2.20 5.05 -4.44
CA GLY A 173 2.08 5.77 -3.18
C GLY A 173 3.18 5.43 -2.21
N THR A 174 3.32 6.20 -1.13
CA THR A 174 4.32 5.94 -0.09
C THR A 174 4.10 4.55 0.52
N SER A 175 5.11 3.68 0.46
CA SER A 175 4.97 2.28 0.90
C SER A 175 4.94 2.14 2.41
N PHE A 176 4.02 1.30 2.89
CA PHE A 176 3.91 0.92 4.30
C PHE A 176 5.10 0.10 4.80
N ALA A 177 5.80 -0.64 3.93
CA ALA A 177 7.02 -1.36 4.30
C ALA A 177 8.12 -0.41 4.81
N THR A 178 8.12 0.82 4.32
CA THR A 178 9.07 1.86 4.74
C THR A 178 8.81 2.35 6.16
N LEU A 179 7.56 2.32 6.64
CA LEU A 179 7.22 2.86 7.97
C LEU A 179 8.00 2.15 9.09
N SER A 180 8.01 0.82 9.09
CA SER A 180 8.72 0.03 10.10
C SER A 180 10.22 0.29 10.10
N THR A 181 10.83 0.33 8.92
CA THR A 181 12.27 0.54 8.78
C THR A 181 12.67 1.96 9.10
N ALA A 182 11.93 2.95 8.62
CA ALA A 182 12.17 4.35 8.91
C ALA A 182 11.98 4.64 10.40
N SER A 183 10.98 4.06 11.06
CA SER A 183 10.81 4.18 12.51
C SER A 183 12.02 3.63 13.26
N ALA A 184 12.52 2.44 12.89
CA ALA A 184 13.74 1.89 13.47
C ALA A 184 14.97 2.78 13.21
N ILE A 185 15.12 3.32 12.00
CA ILE A 185 16.19 4.30 11.67
C ILE A 185 16.08 5.53 12.58
N PHE A 186 14.90 6.14 12.69
CA PHE A 186 14.70 7.32 13.52
C PHE A 186 15.00 7.01 14.99
N ASN A 187 14.56 5.86 15.51
CA ASN A 187 14.83 5.43 16.88
C ASN A 187 16.33 5.35 17.15
N THR A 188 17.11 4.75 16.25
CA THR A 188 18.57 4.70 16.38
C THR A 188 19.21 6.09 16.34
N LEU A 189 18.74 7.00 15.47
CA LEU A 189 19.26 8.36 15.37
C LEU A 189 18.98 9.21 16.61
N TYR A 190 17.85 9.00 17.29
CA TYR A 190 17.57 9.63 18.58
C TYR A 190 18.39 8.99 19.72
N ALA A 191 18.56 7.66 19.70
CA ALA A 191 19.35 6.94 20.70
C ALA A 191 20.85 7.30 20.63
N ASP A 192 21.38 7.52 19.43
CA ASP A 192 22.78 7.91 19.20
C ASP A 192 23.07 9.38 19.53
N GLY A 193 22.04 10.19 19.84
CA GLY A 193 22.16 11.62 20.14
C GLY A 193 22.33 12.51 18.91
N THR A 194 22.30 11.95 17.69
CA THR A 194 22.34 12.70 16.43
C THR A 194 21.12 13.60 16.26
N SER A 195 19.98 13.16 16.79
CA SER A 195 18.72 13.91 16.78
C SER A 195 18.40 14.44 18.18
N PRO A 196 17.93 15.70 18.31
CA PRO A 196 17.66 16.29 19.62
C PRO A 196 16.51 15.56 20.30
N SER A 197 16.71 15.12 21.54
CA SER A 197 15.63 14.63 22.41
C SER A 197 15.73 15.33 23.76
N THR A 198 14.59 15.72 24.31
CA THR A 198 14.50 16.34 25.63
C THR A 198 13.87 15.36 26.60
N VAL A 199 14.53 15.10 27.73
CA VAL A 199 13.95 14.30 28.81
C VAL A 199 13.17 15.23 29.73
N ALA A 200 11.84 15.17 29.67
CA ALA A 200 10.96 15.88 30.58
C ALA A 200 10.27 14.87 31.51
N SER A 201 10.47 15.00 32.81
CA SER A 201 9.82 14.15 33.84
C SER A 201 9.98 12.64 33.64
N GLY A 202 11.19 12.17 33.28
CA GLY A 202 11.47 10.74 33.05
C GLY A 202 11.00 10.19 31.71
N VAL A 203 10.44 11.04 30.84
CA VAL A 203 9.92 10.69 29.53
C VAL A 203 10.73 11.42 28.45
N THR A 204 11.31 10.69 27.50
CA THR A 204 12.02 11.28 26.36
C THR A 204 11.02 11.77 25.31
N VAL A 205 11.07 13.06 25.00
CA VAL A 205 10.29 13.70 23.95
C VAL A 205 11.22 13.96 22.77
N ARG A 206 10.80 13.55 21.57
CA ARG A 206 11.55 13.78 20.34
C ARG A 206 11.46 15.24 19.94
N GLY A 207 12.61 15.87 19.78
CA GLY A 207 12.69 17.22 19.22
C GLY A 207 12.57 17.19 17.69
N TYR A 208 12.37 18.37 17.11
CA TYR A 208 12.34 18.56 15.67
C TYR A 208 13.65 18.08 15.01
N CYS A 209 13.59 17.09 14.11
CA CYS A 209 14.76 16.60 13.38
C CYS A 209 14.51 16.42 11.86
N PRO A 210 14.72 17.47 11.05
CA PRO A 210 14.59 17.38 9.60
C PRO A 210 15.74 16.58 8.95
N GLN A 211 16.89 16.48 9.63
CA GLN A 211 18.06 15.76 9.11
C GLN A 211 17.82 14.26 9.04
N ALA A 212 17.09 13.69 10.01
CA ALA A 212 16.73 12.28 10.00
C ALA A 212 15.85 11.92 8.79
N TYR A 213 14.90 12.80 8.42
CA TYR A 213 14.15 12.63 7.17
C TYR A 213 15.06 12.72 5.94
N GLY A 214 15.95 13.71 5.90
CA GLY A 214 16.95 13.85 4.84
C GLY A 214 17.87 12.62 4.67
N TYR A 215 18.22 11.95 5.77
CA TYR A 215 18.95 10.68 5.76
C TYR A 215 18.13 9.52 5.18
N LEU A 216 16.85 9.43 5.53
CA LEU A 216 15.93 8.45 4.94
C LEU A 216 15.84 8.66 3.42
N LEU A 217 15.56 9.90 2.99
CA LEU A 217 15.41 10.24 1.58
C LEU A 217 16.71 10.00 0.79
N GLY A 218 17.84 10.56 1.24
CA GLY A 218 19.11 10.44 0.54
C GLY A 218 19.59 8.99 0.43
N THR A 219 19.45 8.20 1.49
CA THR A 219 19.81 6.78 1.46
C THR A 219 18.83 5.99 0.58
N SER A 220 17.54 6.34 0.60
CA SER A 220 16.55 5.67 -0.25
C SER A 220 16.75 5.90 -1.74
N CYS A 221 17.25 7.07 -2.15
CA CYS A 221 17.63 7.35 -3.53
C CYS A 221 18.79 6.45 -4.00
N LEU A 222 19.73 6.14 -3.11
CA LEU A 222 20.83 5.24 -3.42
C LEU A 222 20.36 3.80 -3.53
N THR A 223 19.53 3.35 -2.58
CA THR A 223 19.07 1.96 -2.53
C THR A 223 18.00 1.64 -3.56
N SER A 224 17.26 2.61 -4.09
CA SER A 224 16.33 2.38 -5.21
C SER A 224 17.03 1.93 -6.50
N LEU A 225 18.33 2.24 -6.65
CA LEU A 225 19.15 1.73 -7.76
C LEU A 225 19.27 0.20 -7.72
N LEU A 226 19.20 -0.41 -6.54
CA LEU A 226 19.16 -1.86 -6.39
C LEU A 226 17.90 -2.44 -7.05
N GLU A 227 16.74 -1.83 -6.79
CA GLU A 227 15.47 -2.25 -7.38
C GLU A 227 15.45 -2.08 -8.89
N MET A 228 15.94 -0.94 -9.39
CA MET A 228 16.15 -0.76 -10.83
C MET A 228 17.05 -1.84 -11.42
N GLY A 229 18.12 -2.23 -10.70
CA GLY A 229 19.00 -3.32 -11.08
C GLY A 229 18.30 -4.69 -11.14
N MET A 230 17.46 -4.99 -10.15
CA MET A 230 16.66 -6.22 -10.11
C MET A 230 15.68 -6.32 -11.28
N ALA A 231 15.18 -5.19 -11.80
CA ALA A 231 14.31 -5.19 -12.96
C ALA A 231 14.99 -5.81 -14.21
N PHE A 232 16.31 -5.77 -14.33
CA PHE A 232 17.03 -6.39 -15.46
C PHE A 232 17.24 -7.91 -15.30
N VAL A 233 16.96 -8.46 -14.12
CA VAL A 233 17.00 -9.91 -13.88
C VAL A 233 15.77 -10.55 -14.53
N PRO A 234 15.89 -11.73 -15.19
CA PRO A 234 14.75 -12.38 -15.79
C PRO A 234 13.63 -12.64 -14.75
N PRO A 235 12.35 -12.34 -15.04
CA PRO A 235 11.25 -12.56 -14.09
C PRO A 235 11.14 -14.00 -13.60
N LYS A 236 11.53 -14.98 -14.41
CA LYS A 236 11.60 -16.40 -14.02
C LYS A 236 12.59 -16.63 -12.88
N VAL A 237 13.72 -15.94 -12.89
CA VAL A 237 14.73 -16.01 -11.82
C VAL A 237 14.18 -15.29 -10.58
N LEU A 238 13.56 -14.12 -10.74
CA LEU A 238 12.97 -13.38 -9.62
C LEU A 238 11.87 -14.18 -8.90
N LYS A 239 10.97 -14.83 -9.65
CA LYS A 239 9.94 -15.74 -9.11
C LYS A 239 10.53 -16.98 -8.44
N ARG A 240 11.72 -17.41 -8.86
CA ARG A 240 12.45 -18.54 -8.24
C ARG A 240 13.15 -18.13 -6.95
N ILE A 241 13.72 -16.92 -6.91
CA ILE A 241 14.38 -16.36 -5.73
C ILE A 241 13.34 -16.03 -4.65
N PHE A 242 12.20 -15.45 -5.06
CA PHE A 242 11.11 -15.01 -4.18
C PHE A 242 9.79 -15.68 -4.57
N PRO A 243 9.59 -16.96 -4.23
CA PRO A 243 8.34 -17.65 -4.50
C PRO A 243 7.16 -17.08 -3.66
N PRO A 244 5.90 -17.42 -4.01
CA PRO A 244 4.71 -16.94 -3.30
C PRO A 244 4.72 -17.11 -1.78
N VAL A 245 5.38 -18.16 -1.27
CA VAL A 245 5.56 -18.38 0.18
C VAL A 245 6.37 -17.27 0.85
N VAL A 246 7.39 -16.74 0.16
CA VAL A 246 8.26 -15.67 0.66
C VAL A 246 7.53 -14.32 0.52
N THR A 247 6.96 -14.05 -0.65
CA THR A 247 6.25 -12.78 -0.90
C THR A 247 5.03 -12.61 0.00
N GLY A 248 4.18 -13.64 0.10
CA GLY A 248 2.96 -13.59 0.91
C GLY A 248 3.22 -13.47 2.41
N THR A 249 4.26 -14.12 2.94
CA THR A 249 4.63 -14.00 4.36
C THR A 249 5.16 -12.63 4.73
N VAL A 250 5.97 -12.03 3.87
CA VAL A 250 6.51 -10.68 4.08
C VAL A 250 5.38 -9.64 4.09
N ILE A 251 4.48 -9.67 3.10
CA ILE A 251 3.32 -8.75 3.03
C ILE A 251 2.43 -8.91 4.25
N LEU A 252 2.17 -10.15 4.67
CA LEU A 252 1.38 -10.45 5.87
C LEU A 252 1.98 -9.80 7.11
N LEU A 253 3.30 -9.91 7.30
CA LEU A 253 3.96 -9.32 8.47
C LEU A 253 4.14 -7.81 8.41
N ILE A 254 4.27 -7.23 7.22
CA ILE A 254 4.21 -5.77 7.06
C ILE A 254 2.87 -5.28 7.63
N GLY A 255 1.76 -5.84 7.15
CA GLY A 255 0.41 -5.52 7.63
C GLY A 255 0.25 -5.77 9.14
N ALA A 256 0.58 -6.98 9.61
CA ALA A 256 0.45 -7.34 11.03
C ALA A 256 1.24 -6.41 11.95
N SER A 257 2.43 -5.98 11.52
CA SER A 257 3.29 -5.14 12.33
C SER A 257 2.80 -3.69 12.48
N LEU A 258 1.93 -3.23 11.57
CA LEU A 258 1.32 -1.90 11.56
C LEU A 258 -0.03 -1.85 12.28
N ILE A 259 -0.72 -2.99 12.43
CA ILE A 259 -2.03 -3.06 13.10
C ILE A 259 -1.93 -2.66 14.58
N GLY A 260 -1.03 -3.28 15.34
CA GLY A 260 -1.09 -3.19 16.80
C GLY A 260 0.18 -3.65 17.52
N SER A 261 1.33 -3.10 17.14
CA SER A 261 2.53 -3.29 17.95
C SER A 261 2.44 -2.41 19.22
N VAL A 262 2.03 -3.03 20.33
CA VAL A 262 2.05 -2.46 21.68
C VAL A 262 2.85 -3.42 22.55
N HIS A 263 3.95 -2.95 23.14
CA HIS A 263 4.54 -3.62 24.29
C HIS A 263 4.88 -2.60 25.38
N VAL A 264 4.42 -2.90 26.60
CA VAL A 264 4.55 -2.09 27.82
C VAL A 264 5.92 -2.33 28.46
N LEU A 265 6.99 -2.20 27.67
CA LEU A 265 8.35 -2.19 28.19
C LEU A 265 8.95 -0.82 27.87
N LEU A 266 9.40 -0.13 28.91
CA LEU A 266 9.81 1.29 28.98
C LEU A 266 10.91 1.72 27.99
N LEU A 267 11.33 0.86 27.07
CA LEU A 267 12.43 1.07 26.14
C LEU A 267 12.04 0.92 24.65
N SER A 268 10.82 0.48 24.32
CA SER A 268 10.44 0.23 22.92
C SER A 268 9.54 1.33 22.35
N TRP A 269 10.14 2.19 21.52
CA TRP A 269 9.52 3.38 20.93
C TRP A 269 8.83 3.12 19.58
N ARG A 270 8.00 2.07 19.49
CA ARG A 270 7.20 1.79 18.28
C ARG A 270 5.84 2.47 18.39
N ASN A 271 5.80 3.78 18.10
CA ASN A 271 4.72 4.65 18.56
C ASN A 271 3.51 4.81 17.62
N ASP A 272 3.52 4.33 16.37
CA ASP A 272 2.42 4.62 15.43
C ASP A 272 1.84 3.35 14.82
N SER A 273 0.84 2.77 15.48
CA SER A 273 0.01 1.69 14.95
C SER A 273 -1.45 2.14 14.88
N GLY A 274 -2.25 1.51 14.01
CA GLY A 274 -3.66 1.85 13.87
C GLY A 274 -4.40 1.77 15.20
N PHE A 275 -4.11 0.73 15.99
CA PHE A 275 -4.74 0.53 17.30
C PHE A 275 -4.27 1.52 18.37
N LEU A 276 -3.00 1.96 18.36
CA LEU A 276 -2.51 3.01 19.27
C LEU A 276 -3.25 4.33 19.05
N ASN A 277 -3.44 4.71 17.78
CA ASN A 277 -4.21 5.89 17.41
C ASN A 277 -5.68 5.76 17.80
N TRP A 278 -6.26 4.57 17.65
CA TRP A 278 -7.63 4.28 18.09
C TRP A 278 -7.80 4.51 19.60
N GLY A 279 -6.79 4.15 20.40
CA GLY A 279 -6.79 4.39 21.84
C GLY A 279 -6.71 5.86 22.26
N GLY A 280 -6.41 6.82 21.38
CA GLY A 280 -6.31 8.23 21.76
C GLY A 280 -5.12 8.97 21.16
N GLY A 281 -4.19 8.27 20.52
CA GLY A 281 -3.05 8.88 19.84
C GLY A 281 -1.73 8.15 20.09
N SER A 282 -0.73 8.53 19.29
CA SER A 282 0.64 8.06 19.41
C SER A 282 1.50 8.96 20.31
N GLY A 283 2.56 8.39 20.88
CA GLY A 283 3.47 9.08 21.79
C GLY A 283 3.30 8.63 23.25
N ASN A 284 3.86 9.39 24.19
CA ASN A 284 3.99 8.96 25.58
C ASN A 284 2.67 8.88 26.36
N CYS A 285 1.55 9.31 25.79
CA CYS A 285 0.27 9.23 26.47
C CYS A 285 -0.27 7.78 26.55
N HIS A 286 0.20 6.88 25.68
CA HIS A 286 -0.23 5.47 25.69
C HIS A 286 0.22 4.70 26.95
N THR A 287 1.31 5.11 27.59
CA THR A 287 1.81 4.49 28.82
C THR A 287 0.99 4.88 30.06
N ARG A 288 -0.02 5.75 29.90
CA ARG A 288 -0.87 6.28 30.97
C ARG A 288 -0.06 6.85 32.15
N PRO A 289 0.82 7.84 31.92
CA PRO A 289 1.55 8.46 33.02
C PRO A 289 0.58 9.21 33.94
N GLU A 290 0.75 9.08 35.26
CA GLU A 290 -0.13 9.72 36.25
C GLU A 290 0.04 11.24 36.30
N THR A 291 1.22 11.76 35.90
CA THR A 291 1.53 13.19 35.89
C THR A 291 2.34 13.56 34.65
N GLY A 292 2.28 14.84 34.25
CA GLY A 292 3.06 15.38 33.14
C GLY A 292 2.23 15.80 31.92
N PHE A 293 2.92 16.32 30.91
CA PHE A 293 2.30 16.87 29.69
C PHE A 293 1.48 15.84 28.90
N PHE A 294 1.83 14.55 29.01
CA PHE A 294 1.18 13.42 28.35
C PHE A 294 0.28 12.59 29.28
N ALA A 295 -0.15 13.14 30.43
CA ALA A 295 -1.09 12.45 31.33
C ALA A 295 -2.47 12.19 30.68
N LEU A 296 -2.84 13.04 29.70
CA LEU A 296 -4.00 12.87 28.84
C LEU A 296 -3.53 12.81 27.38
N CYS A 297 -4.34 12.20 26.51
CA CYS A 297 -4.07 12.08 25.08
C CYS A 297 -4.86 13.10 24.25
N PRO A 298 -4.26 13.67 23.19
CA PRO A 298 -2.84 13.56 22.81
C PRO A 298 -1.89 14.27 23.79
N ASP A 299 -2.36 15.31 24.47
CA ASP A 299 -1.69 15.99 25.56
C ASP A 299 -2.72 16.74 26.44
N ILE A 300 -2.28 17.31 27.57
CA ILE A 300 -3.15 18.05 28.50
C ILE A 300 -3.71 19.38 27.94
N SER A 301 -3.14 19.90 26.85
CA SER A 301 -3.57 21.16 26.22
C SER A 301 -4.58 20.94 25.09
N ALA A 302 -4.78 19.69 24.69
CA ALA A 302 -5.68 19.34 23.61
C ALA A 302 -7.17 19.50 23.98
N PRO A 303 -8.01 19.87 23.00
CA PRO A 303 -9.45 19.92 23.22
C PRO A 303 -9.97 18.51 23.53
N ARG A 304 -10.70 18.37 24.64
CA ARG A 304 -11.28 17.09 25.09
C ARG A 304 -10.23 15.97 25.27
N ALA A 305 -9.15 16.28 26.00
CA ALA A 305 -8.14 15.29 26.36
C ALA A 305 -8.66 14.29 27.41
N TYR A 306 -8.47 12.99 27.16
CA TYR A 306 -8.82 11.89 28.06
C TYR A 306 -7.65 10.93 28.23
N GLN A 307 -7.74 10.01 29.19
CA GLN A 307 -6.76 8.95 29.32
C GLN A 307 -6.77 8.04 28.07
N TRP A 308 -5.60 7.48 27.74
CA TRP A 308 -5.50 6.52 26.66
C TRP A 308 -6.45 5.34 26.89
N GLY A 309 -7.19 4.95 25.86
CA GLY A 309 -8.19 3.88 25.88
C GLY A 309 -9.53 4.28 26.52
N ASP A 310 -9.82 5.59 26.68
CA ASP A 310 -11.13 6.05 27.13
C ASP A 310 -12.26 5.56 26.18
N PRO A 311 -13.44 5.16 26.69
CA PRO A 311 -14.55 4.69 25.88
C PRO A 311 -14.98 5.67 24.77
N ARG A 312 -14.77 6.98 24.95
CA ARG A 312 -15.12 8.00 23.95
C ARG A 312 -14.21 7.91 22.73
N PHE A 313 -12.90 7.70 22.94
CA PHE A 313 -11.95 7.49 21.85
C PHE A 313 -12.22 6.16 21.13
N LEU A 314 -12.45 5.09 21.90
CA LEU A 314 -12.80 3.79 21.33
C LEU A 314 -14.10 3.87 20.53
N GLY A 315 -15.11 4.59 21.01
CA GLY A 315 -16.38 4.80 20.32
C GLY A 315 -16.24 5.54 18.99
N LEU A 316 -15.38 6.57 18.92
CA LEU A 316 -15.12 7.31 17.68
C LEU A 316 -14.43 6.45 16.61
N GLY A 317 -13.40 5.69 16.98
CA GLY A 317 -12.74 4.78 16.04
C GLY A 317 -13.60 3.57 15.69
N LEU A 318 -14.43 3.08 16.62
CA LEU A 318 -15.39 2.01 16.34
C LEU A 318 -16.46 2.47 15.34
N LEU A 319 -16.92 3.71 15.47
CA LEU A 319 -17.86 4.31 14.52
C LEU A 319 -17.26 4.35 13.10
N SER A 320 -16.02 4.82 12.94
CA SER A 320 -15.38 4.87 11.62
C SER A 320 -15.17 3.46 11.06
N PHE A 321 -14.71 2.51 11.87
CA PHE A 321 -14.53 1.11 11.50
C PHE A 321 -15.84 0.42 11.09
N LEU A 322 -16.91 0.55 11.89
CA LEU A 322 -18.22 -0.03 11.58
C LEU A 322 -18.85 0.61 10.35
N THR A 323 -18.60 1.90 10.11
CA THR A 323 -19.04 2.57 8.89
C THR A 323 -18.38 1.93 7.67
N ILE A 324 -17.08 1.64 7.70
CA ILE A 324 -16.38 0.95 6.59
C ILE A 324 -17.05 -0.40 6.33
N ILE A 325 -17.25 -1.21 7.37
CA ILE A 325 -17.89 -2.53 7.25
C ILE A 325 -19.30 -2.40 6.64
N PHE A 326 -20.09 -1.45 7.14
CA PHE A 326 -21.44 -1.22 6.64
C PHE A 326 -21.45 -0.84 5.16
N LEU A 327 -20.54 0.04 4.74
CA LEU A 327 -20.39 0.45 3.34
C LEU A 327 -19.90 -0.69 2.45
N GLU A 328 -19.05 -1.58 2.96
CA GLU A 328 -18.56 -2.72 2.20
C GLU A 328 -19.70 -3.70 1.89
N PHE A 329 -20.54 -4.00 2.89
CA PHE A 329 -21.69 -4.90 2.69
C PHE A 329 -22.83 -4.26 1.89
N PHE A 330 -23.24 -3.03 2.21
CA PHE A 330 -24.48 -2.43 1.70
C PHE A 330 -24.27 -1.31 0.67
N GLY A 331 -23.04 -0.80 0.53
CA GLY A 331 -22.73 0.33 -0.35
C GLY A 331 -22.89 0.00 -1.84
N SER A 332 -23.10 1.05 -2.63
CA SER A 332 -22.98 0.97 -4.09
C SER A 332 -21.52 0.69 -4.49
N PRO A 333 -21.24 0.30 -5.74
CA PRO A 333 -19.86 0.11 -6.22
C PRO A 333 -18.94 1.31 -5.93
N ALA A 334 -19.46 2.53 -6.10
CA ALA A 334 -18.73 3.75 -5.73
C ALA A 334 -18.43 3.83 -4.23
N MET A 335 -19.43 3.56 -3.39
CA MET A 335 -19.30 3.63 -1.93
C MET A 335 -18.37 2.53 -1.38
N ARG A 336 -18.36 1.34 -1.99
CA ARG A 336 -17.42 0.26 -1.66
C ARG A 336 -15.99 0.66 -2.00
N SER A 337 -15.76 1.23 -3.19
CA SER A 337 -14.44 1.72 -3.58
C SER A 337 -13.90 2.83 -2.66
N GLY A 338 -14.79 3.67 -2.12
CA GLY A 338 -14.45 4.75 -1.19
C GLY A 338 -14.78 4.44 0.28
N SER A 339 -14.96 3.18 0.67
CA SER A 339 -15.48 2.82 2.00
C SER A 339 -14.60 3.34 3.13
N ILE A 340 -13.27 3.27 2.94
CA ILE A 340 -12.25 3.76 3.87
C ILE A 340 -12.36 5.29 4.08
N ILE A 341 -12.42 6.08 3.01
CA ILE A 341 -12.52 7.54 3.12
C ILE A 341 -13.88 7.98 3.64
N LEU A 342 -14.96 7.29 3.29
CA LEU A 342 -16.30 7.57 3.79
C LEU A 342 -16.41 7.23 5.29
N GLY A 343 -15.78 6.15 5.74
CA GLY A 343 -15.67 5.83 7.17
C GLY A 343 -14.94 6.91 7.95
N LEU A 344 -13.89 7.48 7.37
CA LEU A 344 -13.18 8.63 7.92
C LEU A 344 -14.06 9.88 7.98
N VAL A 345 -14.79 10.19 6.91
CA VAL A 345 -15.69 11.35 6.83
C VAL A 345 -16.81 11.24 7.87
N VAL A 346 -17.45 10.08 8.02
CA VAL A 346 -18.51 9.88 9.02
C VAL A 346 -17.97 10.02 10.44
N GLY A 347 -16.78 9.48 10.72
CA GLY A 347 -16.11 9.68 12.00
C GLY A 347 -15.86 11.17 12.30
N CYS A 348 -15.37 11.93 11.32
CA CYS A 348 -15.15 13.37 11.46
C CYS A 348 -16.44 14.17 11.62
N ILE A 349 -17.53 13.80 10.93
CA ILE A 349 -18.84 14.46 11.06
C ILE A 349 -19.36 14.35 12.50
N VAL A 350 -19.15 13.21 13.16
CA VAL A 350 -19.55 13.03 14.56
C VAL A 350 -18.55 13.71 15.52
N ALA A 351 -17.25 13.64 15.22
CA ALA A 351 -16.22 14.22 16.07
C ALA A 351 -16.21 15.76 16.09
N GLY A 352 -16.61 16.41 14.99
CA GLY A 352 -16.62 17.87 14.84
C GLY A 352 -17.51 18.59 15.87
N PRO A 353 -18.84 18.32 15.91
CA PRO A 353 -19.76 18.92 16.89
C PRO A 353 -19.41 18.60 18.35
N LEU A 354 -18.73 17.48 18.59
CA LEU A 354 -18.27 17.08 19.92
C LEU A 354 -17.01 17.84 20.38
N GLY A 355 -16.39 18.62 19.48
CA GLY A 355 -15.24 19.47 19.76
C GLY A 355 -13.90 18.74 19.75
N TYR A 356 -13.78 17.61 19.04
CA TYR A 356 -12.50 16.89 18.89
C TYR A 356 -11.63 17.41 17.73
N ILE A 357 -12.18 18.29 16.88
CA ILE A 357 -11.50 18.83 15.70
C ILE A 357 -11.08 20.26 15.99
N ASP A 358 -9.77 20.54 15.90
CA ASP A 358 -9.23 21.89 15.91
C ASP A 358 -9.04 22.41 14.46
N GLY A 359 -9.61 23.58 14.17
CA GLY A 359 -9.52 24.23 12.86
C GLY A 359 -8.22 25.01 12.63
N SER A 360 -7.33 25.08 13.62
CA SER A 360 -6.07 25.82 13.53
C SER A 360 -5.19 25.35 12.36
N SER A 361 -5.06 24.03 12.16
CA SER A 361 -4.30 23.43 11.04
C SER A 361 -4.86 23.81 9.67
N ILE A 362 -6.18 23.96 9.56
CA ILE A 362 -6.88 24.34 8.32
C ILE A 362 -6.68 25.83 8.03
N THR A 363 -6.78 26.68 9.06
CA THR A 363 -6.63 28.13 8.90
C THR A 363 -5.18 28.54 8.59
N GLN A 364 -4.21 27.90 9.26
CA GLN A 364 -2.77 28.16 9.07
C GLN A 364 -2.21 27.60 7.75
N ALA A 365 -2.82 26.55 7.19
CA ALA A 365 -2.35 25.98 5.93
C ALA A 365 -2.43 27.00 4.78
N PRO A 366 -1.43 27.08 3.89
CA PRO A 366 -1.50 27.92 2.70
C PRO A 366 -2.61 27.43 1.74
N VAL A 367 -3.08 28.30 0.84
CA VAL A 367 -4.10 27.91 -0.16
C VAL A 367 -3.51 26.96 -1.20
N ALA A 368 -2.30 27.25 -1.68
CA ALA A 368 -1.58 26.44 -2.64
C ALA A 368 -0.17 26.10 -2.13
N THR A 369 0.31 24.90 -2.45
CA THR A 369 1.69 24.49 -2.20
C THR A 369 2.29 23.72 -3.38
N PHE A 370 3.62 23.64 -3.38
CA PHE A 370 4.42 22.99 -4.39
C PHE A 370 5.42 22.02 -3.74
N LEU A 371 5.95 21.08 -4.52
CA LEU A 371 6.83 20.00 -4.05
C LEU A 371 8.01 20.49 -3.21
N TRP A 372 8.78 21.45 -3.72
CA TRP A 372 10.02 21.92 -3.08
C TRP A 372 9.84 23.17 -2.23
N ARG A 373 8.65 23.43 -1.69
CA ARG A 373 8.44 24.56 -0.76
C ARG A 373 9.27 24.40 0.51
N GLU A 374 9.33 23.17 1.02
CA GLU A 374 10.27 22.76 2.07
C GLU A 374 11.20 21.71 1.50
N THR A 375 12.48 21.81 1.82
CA THR A 375 13.50 20.87 1.36
C THR A 375 14.27 20.32 2.55
N PHE A 376 14.62 19.05 2.46
CA PHE A 376 15.40 18.35 3.45
C PHE A 376 16.81 18.08 2.92
N PRO A 377 17.85 18.13 3.77
CA PRO A 377 19.21 17.89 3.32
C PRO A 377 19.39 16.41 2.94
N LEU A 378 19.43 16.14 1.64
CA LEU A 378 19.68 14.79 1.13
C LEU A 378 21.11 14.37 1.49
N LYS A 379 21.23 13.41 2.40
CA LYS A 379 22.51 12.85 2.83
C LYS A 379 22.38 11.34 2.95
N VAL A 380 23.43 10.62 2.56
CA VAL A 380 23.46 9.16 2.71
C VAL A 380 23.92 8.82 4.11
N HIS A 381 23.11 8.02 4.81
CA HIS A 381 23.42 7.52 6.15
C HIS A 381 23.82 6.05 6.05
N GLY A 382 25.11 5.77 6.29
CA GLY A 382 25.70 4.44 6.16
C GLY A 382 24.88 3.33 6.86
N PRO A 383 24.52 3.49 8.15
CA PRO A 383 23.78 2.46 8.88
C PRO A 383 22.39 2.12 8.32
N SER A 384 21.80 3.02 7.53
CA SER A 384 20.46 2.83 6.95
C SER A 384 20.49 2.12 5.59
N ILE A 385 21.67 1.91 4.99
CA ILE A 385 21.79 1.33 3.65
C ILE A 385 21.24 -0.11 3.61
N LEU A 386 21.73 -0.99 4.48
CA LEU A 386 21.30 -2.40 4.50
C LEU A 386 19.79 -2.57 4.76
N PRO A 387 19.19 -1.90 5.76
CA PRO A 387 17.75 -1.94 5.96
C PRO A 387 16.95 -1.44 4.76
N LEU A 388 17.38 -0.34 4.13
CA LEU A 388 16.66 0.21 2.98
C LEU A 388 16.84 -0.64 1.72
N MET A 389 17.96 -1.34 1.56
CA MET A 389 18.09 -2.37 0.52
C MET A 389 17.07 -3.49 0.71
N ALA A 390 16.87 -3.95 1.96
CA ALA A 390 15.85 -4.95 2.27
C ALA A 390 14.43 -4.43 2.01
N VAL A 391 14.16 -3.15 2.31
CA VAL A 391 12.89 -2.49 1.94
C VAL A 391 12.70 -2.55 0.43
N TYR A 392 13.65 -2.08 -0.38
CA TYR A 392 13.51 -2.09 -1.84
C TYR A 392 13.43 -3.49 -2.46
N ILE A 393 14.04 -4.51 -1.84
CA ILE A 393 13.79 -5.92 -2.22
C ILE A 393 12.32 -6.29 -1.96
N SER A 394 11.80 -5.92 -0.79
CA SER A 394 10.40 -6.13 -0.45
C SER A 394 9.45 -5.36 -1.37
N LEU A 395 9.80 -4.12 -1.77
CA LEU A 395 8.98 -3.31 -2.69
C LEU A 395 8.91 -3.96 -4.07
N ALA A 396 10.02 -4.46 -4.60
CA ALA A 396 10.02 -5.16 -5.89
C ALA A 396 9.12 -6.41 -5.88
N MET A 397 9.10 -7.12 -4.75
CA MET A 397 8.24 -8.28 -4.53
C MET A 397 6.76 -7.91 -4.41
N GLU A 398 6.46 -6.85 -3.66
CA GLU A 398 5.11 -6.27 -3.52
C GLU A 398 4.59 -5.80 -4.89
N ALA A 399 5.39 -5.02 -5.62
CA ALA A 399 5.09 -4.56 -6.97
C ALA A 399 4.83 -5.73 -7.94
N THR A 400 5.60 -6.81 -7.87
CA THR A 400 5.35 -8.02 -8.68
C THR A 400 3.98 -8.63 -8.38
N GLY A 401 3.63 -8.76 -7.10
CA GLY A 401 2.33 -9.25 -6.66
C GLY A 401 1.18 -8.37 -7.14
N ASP A 402 1.34 -7.05 -6.99
CA ASP A 402 0.32 -6.07 -7.35
C ASP A 402 0.12 -5.93 -8.86
N ILE A 403 1.18 -6.05 -9.67
CA ILE A 403 1.08 -6.12 -11.13
C ILE A 403 0.34 -7.39 -11.56
N THR A 404 0.57 -8.51 -10.86
CA THR A 404 -0.14 -9.77 -11.11
C THR A 404 -1.63 -9.63 -10.81
N ALA A 405 -1.97 -9.09 -9.64
CA ALA A 405 -3.35 -8.83 -9.24
C ALA A 405 -4.03 -7.77 -10.13
N SER A 406 -3.30 -6.74 -10.56
CA SER A 406 -3.77 -5.74 -11.53
C SER A 406 -4.10 -6.38 -12.88
N SER A 407 -3.24 -7.29 -13.33
CA SER A 407 -3.44 -8.03 -14.60
C SER A 407 -4.68 -8.92 -14.53
N GLU A 408 -4.85 -9.66 -13.42
CA GLU A 408 -6.04 -10.49 -13.17
C GLU A 408 -7.31 -9.63 -13.13
N ALA A 409 -7.32 -8.55 -12.34
CA ALA A 409 -8.46 -7.63 -12.24
C ALA A 409 -8.79 -6.94 -13.58
N SER A 410 -7.78 -6.71 -14.41
CA SER A 410 -7.91 -6.09 -15.73
C SER A 410 -8.19 -7.09 -16.87
N ARG A 411 -8.39 -8.39 -16.55
CA ARG A 411 -8.57 -9.47 -17.55
C ARG A 411 -7.45 -9.52 -18.57
N GLN A 412 -6.22 -9.39 -18.10
CA GLN A 412 -4.99 -9.45 -18.88
C GLN A 412 -4.22 -10.75 -18.61
N PRO A 413 -3.34 -11.18 -19.52
CA PRO A 413 -2.53 -12.36 -19.30
C PRO A 413 -1.64 -12.21 -18.06
N VAL A 414 -1.68 -13.23 -17.19
CA VAL A 414 -0.85 -13.36 -15.97
C VAL A 414 0.38 -14.26 -16.21
N THR A 415 0.52 -14.80 -17.42
CA THR A 415 1.65 -15.61 -17.87
C THR A 415 2.04 -15.19 -19.28
N GLY A 416 3.26 -15.54 -19.68
CA GLY A 416 3.78 -15.27 -21.03
C GLY A 416 4.67 -14.02 -21.12
N PRO A 417 5.20 -13.74 -22.33
CA PRO A 417 6.24 -12.73 -22.54
C PRO A 417 5.73 -11.30 -22.29
N LEU A 418 4.46 -11.04 -22.60
CA LEU A 418 3.85 -9.72 -22.37
C LEU A 418 3.70 -9.44 -20.87
N PHE A 419 3.27 -10.43 -20.09
CA PHE A 419 3.20 -10.33 -18.63
C PHE A 419 4.59 -10.12 -18.01
N ASP A 420 5.56 -10.95 -18.41
CA ASP A 420 6.94 -10.84 -17.92
C ASP A 420 7.54 -9.46 -18.25
N SER A 421 7.23 -8.90 -19.43
CA SER A 421 7.62 -7.53 -19.79
C SER A 421 6.93 -6.46 -18.93
N ARG A 422 5.65 -6.64 -18.55
CA ARG A 422 4.93 -5.71 -17.65
C ARG A 422 5.50 -5.74 -16.24
N VAL A 423 5.83 -6.93 -15.73
CA VAL A 423 6.48 -7.09 -14.42
C VAL A 423 7.86 -6.43 -14.44
N GLN A 424 8.67 -6.72 -15.45
CA GLN A 424 10.00 -6.10 -15.60
C GLN A 424 9.91 -4.57 -15.71
N GLY A 425 9.02 -4.04 -16.55
CA GLY A 425 8.86 -2.59 -16.69
C GLY A 425 8.24 -1.93 -15.46
N GLY A 426 7.39 -2.65 -14.74
CA GLY A 426 6.79 -2.21 -13.48
C GLY A 426 7.81 -2.10 -12.35
N ILE A 427 8.65 -3.11 -12.13
CA ILE A 427 9.73 -3.06 -11.12
C ILE A 427 10.73 -1.96 -11.47
N LEU A 428 11.06 -1.80 -12.76
CA LEU A 428 11.98 -0.74 -13.18
C LEU A 428 11.40 0.65 -12.89
N ALA A 429 10.10 0.84 -13.17
CA ALA A 429 9.42 2.09 -12.88
C ALA A 429 9.20 2.30 -11.38
N ASP A 430 9.03 1.24 -10.58
CA ASP A 430 8.92 1.34 -9.12
C ASP A 430 10.22 1.87 -8.51
N GLY A 431 11.36 1.28 -8.87
CA GLY A 431 12.68 1.76 -8.42
C GLY A 431 13.03 3.16 -8.95
N PHE A 432 12.68 3.46 -10.20
CA PHE A 432 12.84 4.81 -10.76
C PHE A 432 11.96 5.84 -10.04
N ASN A 433 10.72 5.46 -9.72
CA ASN A 433 9.81 6.28 -8.94
C ASN A 433 10.29 6.44 -7.50
N GLY A 434 10.92 5.43 -6.90
CA GLY A 434 11.59 5.52 -5.60
C GLY A 434 12.71 6.56 -5.59
N LEU A 435 13.56 6.57 -6.63
CA LEU A 435 14.59 7.60 -6.83
C LEU A 435 13.96 9.00 -6.94
N LEU A 436 12.96 9.15 -7.81
CA LEU A 436 12.31 10.44 -8.06
C LEU A 436 11.53 10.93 -6.84
N SER A 437 10.88 10.04 -6.09
CA SER A 437 10.17 10.33 -4.85
C SER A 437 11.11 10.99 -3.82
N GLY A 438 12.30 10.41 -3.60
CA GLY A 438 13.28 10.98 -2.69
C GLY A 438 13.77 12.37 -3.11
N LEU A 439 13.93 12.62 -4.42
CA LEU A 439 14.24 13.95 -4.97
C LEU A 439 13.07 14.95 -4.84
N MET A 440 11.83 14.45 -4.86
CA MET A 440 10.61 15.22 -4.64
C MET A 440 10.30 15.46 -3.16
N MET A 441 11.20 15.08 -2.25
CA MET A 441 11.03 15.16 -0.79
C MET A 441 9.94 14.24 -0.22
N ASN A 442 9.62 13.15 -0.93
CA ASN A 442 8.67 12.14 -0.50
C ASN A 442 9.38 10.82 -0.16
N ALA A 443 8.87 10.11 0.84
CA ALA A 443 9.42 8.82 1.26
C ALA A 443 9.31 7.77 0.14
N PRO A 444 10.06 6.64 0.24
CA PRO A 444 9.97 5.54 -0.72
C PRO A 444 8.54 5.13 -1.06
N VAL A 445 8.29 4.92 -2.34
CA VAL A 445 6.98 4.61 -2.89
C VAL A 445 6.95 3.19 -3.45
N SER A 446 5.76 2.62 -3.55
CA SER A 446 5.52 1.41 -4.35
C SER A 446 4.10 1.41 -4.90
N ILE A 447 3.76 0.38 -5.68
CA ILE A 447 2.44 0.16 -6.27
C ILE A 447 1.42 -0.10 -5.14
N PHE A 448 0.23 0.47 -5.26
CA PHE A 448 -0.85 0.33 -4.28
C PHE A 448 -1.85 -0.76 -4.66
N ALA A 449 -1.89 -1.85 -3.88
CA ALA A 449 -2.79 -2.98 -4.04
C ALA A 449 -4.29 -2.62 -4.01
N GLN A 450 -4.68 -1.56 -3.31
CA GLN A 450 -6.09 -1.15 -3.12
C GLN A 450 -6.78 -0.85 -4.45
N ASN A 451 -6.01 -0.37 -5.44
CA ASN A 451 -6.50 -0.06 -6.76
C ASN A 451 -7.12 -1.28 -7.47
N ASN A 452 -6.58 -2.48 -7.20
CA ASN A 452 -7.08 -3.74 -7.76
C ASN A 452 -8.51 -4.05 -7.28
N GLY A 453 -8.80 -3.73 -6.02
CA GLY A 453 -10.14 -3.82 -5.45
C GLY A 453 -11.13 -2.92 -6.21
N VAL A 454 -10.75 -1.66 -6.46
CA VAL A 454 -11.59 -0.71 -7.21
C VAL A 454 -11.86 -1.20 -8.63
N ILE A 455 -10.84 -1.68 -9.35
CA ILE A 455 -11.00 -2.23 -10.71
C ILE A 455 -11.98 -3.41 -10.70
N SER A 456 -11.83 -4.33 -9.74
CA SER A 456 -12.67 -5.53 -9.65
C SER A 456 -14.14 -5.23 -9.37
N ILE A 457 -14.42 -4.17 -8.59
CA ILE A 457 -15.78 -3.75 -8.23
C ILE A 457 -16.42 -2.88 -9.32
N THR A 458 -15.67 -1.91 -9.86
CA THR A 458 -16.16 -0.95 -10.87
C THR A 458 -16.17 -1.52 -12.28
N ARG A 459 -15.45 -2.62 -12.52
CA ARG A 459 -15.23 -3.22 -13.85
C ARG A 459 -14.62 -2.24 -14.86
N CYS A 460 -13.81 -1.29 -14.39
CA CYS A 460 -13.14 -0.32 -15.24
C CYS A 460 -11.61 -0.43 -15.08
N ALA A 461 -10.95 -0.99 -16.10
CA ALA A 461 -9.49 -1.11 -16.16
C ALA A 461 -8.84 -0.09 -17.12
N ASN A 462 -9.59 0.95 -17.50
CA ASN A 462 -9.17 1.95 -18.48
C ASN A 462 -8.05 2.87 -17.98
N ARG A 463 -6.96 3.01 -18.75
CA ARG A 463 -5.81 3.86 -18.38
C ARG A 463 -6.16 5.34 -18.27
N THR A 464 -7.14 5.82 -19.05
CA THR A 464 -7.55 7.24 -18.97
C THR A 464 -8.16 7.59 -17.61
N ALA A 465 -8.94 6.69 -17.00
CA ALA A 465 -9.40 6.85 -15.62
C ALA A 465 -8.22 6.89 -14.63
N GLY A 466 -7.19 6.07 -14.85
CA GLY A 466 -5.93 6.11 -14.10
C GLY A 466 -5.19 7.46 -14.20
N TYR A 467 -5.12 8.06 -15.39
CA TYR A 467 -4.55 9.40 -15.56
C TYR A 467 -5.39 10.50 -14.90
N PHE A 468 -6.73 10.39 -14.92
CA PHE A 468 -7.59 11.30 -14.15
C PHE A 468 -7.41 11.12 -12.64
N CYS A 469 -7.16 9.90 -12.15
CA CYS A 469 -6.78 9.66 -10.77
C CYS A 469 -5.47 10.39 -10.41
N ALA A 470 -4.42 10.21 -11.22
CA ALA A 470 -3.14 10.90 -11.04
C ALA A 470 -3.30 12.43 -11.03
N ALA A 471 -4.07 12.99 -11.98
CA ALA A 471 -4.36 14.42 -12.02
C ALA A 471 -5.14 14.89 -10.79
N THR A 472 -6.11 14.10 -10.31
CA THR A 472 -6.88 14.41 -9.10
C THR A 472 -5.99 14.46 -7.87
N LEU A 473 -5.07 13.52 -7.70
CA LEU A 473 -4.11 13.52 -6.58
C LEU A 473 -3.20 14.76 -6.60
N ILE A 474 -2.72 15.17 -7.79
CA ILE A 474 -1.93 16.40 -7.95
C ILE A 474 -2.76 17.62 -7.55
N VAL A 475 -4.00 17.74 -8.03
CA VAL A 475 -4.89 18.86 -7.71
C VAL A 475 -5.18 18.93 -6.21
N ILE A 476 -5.51 17.79 -5.59
CA ILE A 476 -5.77 17.72 -4.15
C ILE A 476 -4.51 18.09 -3.35
N GLY A 477 -3.34 17.63 -3.78
CA GLY A 477 -2.07 17.94 -3.11
C GLY A 477 -1.64 19.40 -3.25
N ILE A 478 -1.90 20.05 -4.39
CA ILE A 478 -1.63 21.48 -4.58
C ILE A 478 -2.51 22.30 -3.63
N LEU A 479 -3.76 21.91 -3.42
CA LEU A 479 -4.69 22.55 -2.51
C LEU A 479 -4.38 22.20 -1.04
N ALA A 480 -3.33 22.82 -0.48
CA ALA A 480 -2.81 22.51 0.85
C ALA A 480 -3.83 22.69 2.01
N LYS A 481 -4.94 23.42 1.79
CA LYS A 481 -6.08 23.43 2.73
C LYS A 481 -6.66 22.03 2.94
N ILE A 482 -6.66 21.19 1.93
CA ILE A 482 -7.14 19.80 2.03
C ILE A 482 -6.18 18.98 2.91
N SER A 483 -4.87 19.18 2.80
CA SER A 483 -3.90 18.60 3.74
C SER A 483 -4.16 19.04 5.18
N GLY A 484 -4.51 20.32 5.39
CA GLY A 484 -4.96 20.86 6.68
C GLY A 484 -6.17 20.12 7.26
N ILE A 485 -7.15 19.79 6.42
CA ILE A 485 -8.31 19.00 6.82
C ILE A 485 -7.88 17.61 7.31
N PHE A 486 -6.92 16.97 6.64
CA PHE A 486 -6.42 15.66 7.06
C PHE A 486 -5.69 15.69 8.40
N LEU A 487 -4.95 16.76 8.71
CA LEU A 487 -4.32 16.91 10.02
C LEU A 487 -5.31 17.23 11.14
N ALA A 488 -6.44 17.85 10.81
CA ALA A 488 -7.49 18.14 11.78
C ALA A 488 -8.27 16.88 12.20
N ILE A 489 -8.01 15.72 11.58
CA ILE A 489 -8.68 14.46 11.89
C ILE A 489 -8.22 13.96 13.27
N PRO A 490 -9.15 13.68 14.19
CA PRO A 490 -8.80 13.13 15.49
C PRO A 490 -8.10 11.77 15.35
N ALA A 491 -7.04 11.56 16.12
CA ALA A 491 -6.29 10.30 16.12
C ALA A 491 -7.18 9.05 16.31
N PRO A 492 -8.24 9.05 17.16
CA PRO A 492 -9.13 7.89 17.29
C PRO A 492 -9.88 7.53 16.00
N VAL A 493 -10.32 8.53 15.23
CA VAL A 493 -11.02 8.32 13.95
C VAL A 493 -10.05 7.75 12.92
N LEU A 494 -8.85 8.35 12.83
CA LEU A 494 -7.79 7.86 11.96
C LEU A 494 -7.36 6.44 12.35
N GLY A 495 -7.32 6.14 13.65
CA GLY A 495 -7.00 4.82 14.20
C GLY A 495 -7.95 3.73 13.71
N GLY A 496 -9.27 3.93 13.84
CA GLY A 496 -10.27 2.96 13.35
C GLY A 496 -10.12 2.66 11.84
N VAL A 497 -9.89 3.69 11.03
CA VAL A 497 -9.72 3.57 9.57
C VAL A 497 -8.40 2.88 9.21
N THR A 498 -7.29 3.30 9.84
CA THR A 498 -5.96 2.74 9.58
C THR A 498 -5.82 1.30 10.09
N THR A 499 -6.48 0.93 11.19
CA THR A 499 -6.57 -0.46 11.64
C THR A 499 -7.20 -1.36 10.57
N PHE A 500 -8.30 -0.92 9.95
CA PHE A 500 -8.89 -1.66 8.83
C PHE A 500 -7.97 -1.72 7.62
N LEU A 501 -7.33 -0.60 7.26
CA LEU A 501 -6.39 -0.52 6.14
C LEU A 501 -5.22 -1.51 6.32
N PHE A 502 -4.58 -1.54 7.49
CA PHE A 502 -3.46 -2.45 7.77
C PHE A 502 -3.91 -3.91 7.84
N ALA A 503 -5.10 -4.19 8.37
CA ALA A 503 -5.70 -5.54 8.32
C ALA A 503 -5.93 -6.00 6.87
N SER A 504 -6.40 -5.11 6.00
CA SER A 504 -6.58 -5.41 4.56
C SER A 504 -5.25 -5.70 3.86
N VAL A 505 -4.16 -5.04 4.24
CA VAL A 505 -2.81 -5.36 3.73
C VAL A 505 -2.40 -6.78 4.16
N ALA A 506 -2.60 -7.13 5.43
CA ALA A 506 -2.30 -8.47 5.93
C ALA A 506 -3.14 -9.56 5.21
N VAL A 507 -4.43 -9.30 4.95
CA VAL A 507 -5.32 -10.18 4.17
C VAL A 507 -4.86 -10.33 2.72
N SER A 508 -4.29 -9.27 2.12
CA SER A 508 -3.70 -9.36 0.77
C SER A 508 -2.49 -10.29 0.75
N GLY A 509 -1.67 -10.29 1.81
CA GLY A 509 -0.61 -11.28 2.01
C GLY A 509 -1.14 -12.72 2.10
N PHE A 510 -2.25 -12.94 2.83
CA PHE A 510 -2.93 -14.24 2.87
C PHE A 510 -3.45 -14.68 1.50
N ARG A 511 -3.99 -13.76 0.68
CA ARG A 511 -4.40 -14.07 -0.69
C ARG A 511 -3.21 -14.54 -1.54
N VAL A 512 -2.05 -13.90 -1.41
CA VAL A 512 -0.83 -14.35 -2.11
C VAL A 512 -0.43 -15.76 -1.68
N LEU A 513 -0.49 -16.05 -0.37
CA LEU A 513 -0.25 -17.39 0.17
C LEU A 513 -1.29 -18.42 -0.31
N SER A 514 -2.51 -18.00 -0.67
CA SER A 514 -3.55 -18.91 -1.16
C SER A 514 -3.28 -19.45 -2.56
N TYR A 515 -2.41 -18.79 -3.35
CA TYR A 515 -2.02 -19.27 -4.68
C TYR A 515 -1.03 -20.45 -4.64
N MET A 516 -0.43 -20.75 -3.48
CA MET A 516 0.52 -21.86 -3.35
C MET A 516 -0.17 -23.14 -2.89
N SER A 517 0.36 -24.28 -3.31
CA SER A 517 0.00 -25.56 -2.70
C SER A 517 0.64 -25.69 -1.33
N PHE A 518 -0.14 -25.99 -0.28
CA PHE A 518 0.39 -26.20 1.08
C PHE A 518 1.05 -27.59 1.23
N THR A 519 2.18 -27.80 0.54
CA THR A 519 2.97 -29.03 0.69
C THR A 519 3.63 -29.12 2.08
N ARG A 520 4.19 -30.29 2.45
CA ARG A 520 4.95 -30.41 3.71
C ARG A 520 6.14 -29.43 3.73
N ARG A 521 6.82 -29.25 2.60
CA ARG A 521 7.95 -28.32 2.45
C ARG A 521 7.50 -26.88 2.66
N ASP A 522 6.48 -26.44 1.93
CA ASP A 522 6.03 -25.04 1.97
C ASP A 522 5.47 -24.67 3.35
N ARG A 523 4.77 -25.61 4.01
CA ARG A 523 4.33 -25.43 5.40
C ARG A 523 5.48 -25.29 6.38
N MET A 524 6.57 -26.04 6.21
CA MET A 524 7.76 -25.90 7.08
C MET A 524 8.47 -24.56 6.85
N ILE A 525 8.63 -24.14 5.60
CA ILE A 525 9.23 -22.83 5.27
C ILE A 525 8.38 -21.71 5.86
N LEU A 526 7.06 -21.77 5.63
CA LEU A 526 6.08 -20.82 6.16
C LEU A 526 6.13 -20.74 7.70
N ALA A 527 6.10 -21.89 8.38
CA ALA A 527 6.10 -21.94 9.85
C ALA A 527 7.39 -21.36 10.44
N SER A 528 8.55 -21.69 9.87
CA SER A 528 9.84 -21.18 10.33
C SER A 528 10.04 -19.68 10.02
N ALA A 529 9.54 -19.20 8.90
CA ALA A 529 9.63 -17.78 8.55
C ALA A 529 8.70 -16.92 9.40
N LEU A 530 7.48 -17.41 9.66
CA LEU A 530 6.53 -16.75 10.57
C LEU A 530 6.98 -16.81 12.02
N SER A 531 7.63 -17.89 12.48
CA SER A 531 8.06 -17.98 13.88
C SER A 531 9.08 -16.89 14.25
N LEU A 532 10.06 -16.62 13.37
CA LEU A 532 11.05 -15.57 13.61
C LEU A 532 10.46 -14.17 13.42
N GLY A 533 9.66 -13.96 12.38
CA GLY A 533 9.00 -12.67 12.15
C GLY A 533 7.98 -12.29 13.22
N LEU A 534 7.06 -13.20 13.54
CA LEU A 534 6.09 -13.00 14.62
C LEU A 534 6.79 -12.95 15.98
N GLY A 535 7.84 -13.76 16.20
CA GLY A 535 8.64 -13.71 17.42
C GLY A 535 9.20 -12.32 17.68
N ASN A 536 9.80 -11.70 16.67
CA ASN A 536 10.31 -10.32 16.76
C ASN A 536 9.19 -9.27 16.84
N LEU A 537 8.03 -9.54 16.24
CA LEU A 537 6.87 -8.67 16.39
C LEU A 537 6.32 -8.67 17.84
N LEU A 538 6.34 -9.84 18.50
CA LEU A 538 5.82 -10.03 19.85
C LEU A 538 6.82 -9.62 20.95
N VAL A 539 8.11 -9.86 20.70
CA VAL A 539 9.22 -9.48 21.58
C VAL A 539 10.12 -8.51 20.83
N PRO A 540 9.76 -7.21 20.77
CA PRO A 540 10.62 -6.21 20.14
C PRO A 540 11.96 -6.09 20.89
N ASP A 541 12.99 -5.65 20.17
CA ASP A 541 14.31 -5.33 20.72
C ASP A 541 15.12 -6.51 21.29
N TRP A 542 14.68 -7.77 21.13
CA TRP A 542 15.49 -8.93 21.53
C TRP A 542 16.87 -8.93 20.85
N SER A 543 16.95 -8.42 19.61
CA SER A 543 18.20 -8.32 18.86
C SER A 543 19.18 -7.31 19.44
N SER A 544 18.72 -6.28 20.16
CA SER A 544 19.63 -5.31 20.77
C SER A 544 20.48 -5.92 21.88
N TYR A 545 19.95 -6.93 22.58
CA TYR A 545 20.70 -7.67 23.61
C TYR A 545 21.84 -8.52 23.03
N ILE A 546 21.73 -8.97 21.78
CA ILE A 546 22.77 -9.74 21.09
C ILE A 546 23.88 -8.81 20.59
N PHE A 547 23.51 -7.63 20.10
CA PHE A 547 24.43 -6.66 19.48
C PHE A 547 24.80 -5.51 20.45
N THR A 548 24.75 -5.72 21.77
CA THR A 548 25.19 -4.73 22.75
C THR A 548 26.72 -4.69 22.79
N SER A 549 27.34 -3.79 22.05
CA SER A 549 28.79 -3.61 22.05
C SER A 549 29.23 -2.38 22.86
N THR A 550 30.15 -2.60 23.79
CA THR A 550 30.89 -1.58 24.56
C THR A 550 31.97 -0.86 23.73
N THR A 551 31.86 -0.88 22.40
CA THR A 551 32.95 -0.52 21.49
C THR A 551 32.89 0.95 21.09
N THR A 552 34.03 1.65 21.18
CA THR A 552 34.15 3.09 20.83
C THR A 552 34.37 3.36 19.33
N LYS A 553 34.52 2.32 18.50
CA LYS A 553 34.77 2.47 17.05
C LYS A 553 33.47 2.77 16.31
N ALA A 554 33.39 3.98 15.72
CA ALA A 554 32.22 4.46 15.00
C ALA A 554 31.75 3.56 13.83
N SER A 555 32.68 2.91 13.12
CA SER A 555 32.34 2.03 11.99
C SER A 555 31.64 0.74 12.41
N LEU A 556 32.10 0.11 13.51
CA LEU A 556 31.49 -1.11 14.04
C LEU A 556 30.12 -0.80 14.64
N LYS A 557 30.02 0.30 15.41
CA LYS A 557 28.75 0.78 15.97
C LYS A 557 27.72 1.04 14.86
N GLY A 558 28.14 1.65 13.75
CA GLY A 558 27.26 1.86 12.60
C GLY A 558 26.77 0.56 11.96
N PHE A 559 27.63 -0.45 11.84
CA PHE A 559 27.25 -1.76 11.33
C PHE A 559 26.29 -2.51 12.27
N GLU A 560 26.54 -2.48 13.58
CA GLU A 560 25.66 -3.07 14.60
C GLU A 560 24.28 -2.39 14.61
N ASN A 561 24.23 -1.06 14.53
CA ASN A 561 22.98 -0.32 14.39
C ASN A 561 22.25 -0.74 13.10
N SER A 562 22.98 -1.01 12.02
CA SER A 562 22.39 -1.54 10.78
C SER A 562 21.75 -2.91 11.00
N LEU A 563 22.43 -3.80 11.74
CA LEU A 563 21.92 -5.14 12.06
C LEU A 563 20.68 -5.08 12.96
N ILE A 564 20.65 -4.17 13.93
CA ILE A 564 19.47 -3.93 14.78
C ILE A 564 18.28 -3.49 13.92
N ILE A 565 18.49 -2.57 12.96
CA ILE A 565 17.42 -2.10 12.07
C ILE A 565 16.98 -3.21 11.08
N VAL A 566 17.92 -4.01 10.57
CA VAL A 566 17.62 -5.22 9.76
C VAL A 566 16.82 -6.25 10.56
N GLY A 567 16.87 -6.19 11.89
CA GLY A 567 16.05 -6.99 12.80
C GLY A 567 14.55 -6.73 12.74
N CYS A 568 14.02 -5.87 11.87
CA CYS A 568 12.57 -5.67 11.74
C CYS A 568 11.83 -6.98 11.37
N PRO A 569 10.56 -7.19 11.82
CA PRO A 569 9.83 -8.45 11.67
C PRO A 569 9.80 -9.00 10.24
N PHE A 570 9.48 -8.15 9.27
CA PHE A 570 9.33 -8.56 7.87
C PHE A 570 10.68 -8.88 7.22
N THR A 571 11.77 -8.18 7.58
CA THR A 571 13.12 -8.45 7.08
C THR A 571 13.68 -9.77 7.61
N GLN A 572 13.40 -10.09 8.87
CA GLN A 572 13.73 -11.40 9.44
C GLN A 572 12.97 -12.52 8.73
N THR A 573 11.69 -12.32 8.45
CA THR A 573 10.92 -13.30 7.65
C THR A 573 11.41 -13.41 6.23
N LEU A 574 11.75 -12.29 5.57
CA LEU A 574 12.32 -12.29 4.22
C LEU A 574 13.62 -13.10 4.17
N SER A 575 14.56 -12.81 5.07
CA SER A 575 15.85 -13.50 5.11
C SER A 575 15.69 -14.99 5.42
N THR A 576 14.88 -15.34 6.42
CA THR A 576 14.68 -16.74 6.85
C THR A 576 13.92 -17.56 5.83
N SER A 577 12.82 -17.04 5.27
CA SER A 577 12.09 -17.72 4.21
C SER A 577 12.95 -17.91 2.96
N THR A 578 13.69 -16.88 2.53
CA THR A 578 14.60 -16.99 1.39
C THR A 578 15.69 -18.03 1.64
N LEU A 579 16.38 -17.97 2.79
CA LEU A 579 17.42 -18.93 3.15
C LEU A 579 16.88 -20.36 3.19
N LEU A 580 15.74 -20.60 3.82
CA LEU A 580 15.13 -21.92 3.89
C LEU A 580 14.68 -22.41 2.53
N THR A 581 14.05 -21.54 1.72
CA THR A 581 13.69 -21.88 0.34
C THR A 581 14.91 -22.35 -0.43
N TRP A 582 16.04 -21.64 -0.33
CA TRP A 582 17.29 -21.92 -1.04
C TRP A 582 18.03 -23.15 -0.49
N CYS A 583 18.12 -23.33 0.82
CA CYS A 583 18.75 -24.50 1.45
C CYS A 583 17.96 -25.79 1.19
N PHE A 584 16.63 -25.71 1.16
CA PHE A 584 15.75 -26.84 0.84
C PHE A 584 15.36 -26.89 -0.65
N LEU A 585 16.08 -26.14 -1.50
CA LEU A 585 15.93 -26.17 -2.95
C LEU A 585 16.56 -27.38 -3.71
N PRO A 586 17.12 -28.45 -3.12
CA PRO A 586 17.51 -29.60 -3.92
C PRO A 586 16.41 -30.66 -3.91
N LEU A 587 15.77 -30.86 -5.08
CA LEU A 587 15.39 -32.15 -5.69
C LEU A 587 14.11 -32.09 -6.53
N ALA A 588 13.07 -31.33 -6.15
CA ALA A 588 11.79 -31.35 -6.88
C ALA A 588 11.94 -30.80 -8.31
N ASP A 589 12.44 -29.57 -8.49
CA ASP A 589 12.59 -28.98 -9.84
C ASP A 589 13.67 -29.66 -10.69
N LEU A 590 14.69 -30.25 -10.05
CA LEU A 590 15.75 -30.94 -10.77
C LEU A 590 15.25 -32.29 -11.28
N VAL A 591 14.47 -33.00 -10.48
CA VAL A 591 13.78 -34.23 -10.87
C VAL A 591 12.68 -33.93 -11.89
N ASP A 592 11.88 -32.87 -11.73
CA ASP A 592 10.83 -32.52 -12.68
C ASP A 592 11.39 -32.02 -14.01
N SER A 593 12.44 -31.17 -14.03
CA SER A 593 13.06 -30.78 -15.31
C SER A 593 13.86 -31.90 -15.96
N PHE A 594 14.36 -32.86 -15.17
CA PHE A 594 15.00 -34.07 -15.67
C PHE A 594 13.97 -35.06 -16.20
N LEU A 595 12.83 -35.24 -15.51
CA LEU A 595 11.70 -36.06 -15.93
C LEU A 595 11.02 -35.47 -17.17
N ASP A 596 10.81 -34.16 -17.26
CA ASP A 596 10.26 -33.51 -18.47
C ASP A 596 11.21 -33.67 -19.66
N ARG A 597 12.52 -33.47 -19.46
CA ARG A 597 13.52 -33.75 -20.52
C ARG A 597 13.57 -35.22 -20.89
N TRP A 598 13.46 -36.11 -19.91
CA TRP A 598 13.49 -37.55 -20.12
C TRP A 598 12.21 -38.04 -20.84
N TYR A 599 11.05 -37.49 -20.47
CA TYR A 599 9.76 -37.75 -21.10
C TYR A 599 9.73 -37.27 -22.56
N HIS A 600 10.25 -36.07 -22.82
CA HIS A 600 10.41 -35.56 -24.19
C HIS A 600 11.44 -36.34 -25.03
N CYS A 601 12.48 -36.90 -24.41
CA CYS A 601 13.41 -37.79 -25.11
C CYS A 601 12.79 -39.15 -25.48
N ILE A 602 11.82 -39.65 -24.70
CA ILE A 602 11.18 -40.96 -24.93
C ILE A 602 9.97 -40.85 -25.87
N HIS A 603 9.30 -39.70 -25.92
CA HIS A 603 8.12 -39.48 -26.76
C HIS A 603 8.29 -38.29 -27.72
N PRO A 604 9.13 -38.41 -28.77
CA PRO A 604 9.38 -37.33 -29.73
C PRO A 604 8.17 -36.97 -30.62
N GLN A 605 7.11 -37.79 -30.65
CA GLN A 605 5.94 -37.60 -31.52
C GLN A 605 4.77 -36.80 -30.89
N ARG A 606 4.93 -36.26 -29.68
CA ARG A 606 3.90 -35.46 -28.99
C ARG A 606 4.39 -34.07 -28.54
N ALA A 607 5.21 -33.41 -29.36
CA ALA A 607 5.42 -31.98 -29.20
C ALA A 607 4.13 -31.24 -29.61
N PRO A 608 3.61 -30.27 -28.83
CA PRO A 608 2.52 -29.41 -29.32
C PRO A 608 3.01 -28.63 -30.55
N PRO A 609 2.15 -28.39 -31.55
CA PRO A 609 2.53 -27.59 -32.71
C PRO A 609 2.94 -26.18 -32.25
N CYS A 610 4.08 -25.72 -32.77
CA CYS A 610 4.73 -24.45 -32.46
C CYS A 610 3.84 -23.21 -32.66
#